data_AF-A0AA38P5Z8-F1
#
_entry.id   AF-A0AA38P5Z8-F1
#
_cell.length_a   1.000
_cell.length_b   1.000
_cell.length_c   1.000
_cell.angle_alpha   90.00
_cell.angle_beta   90.00
_cell.angle_gamma   90.00
#
_symmetry.space_group_name_H-M   'P 1'
#
loop_
_entity.id
_entity.type
_entity.pdbx_description
1 polymer ?
#
loop_
_entity_poly.entity_id
_entity_poly.type
_entity_poly.pdbx_seq_one_letter_code
_entity_poly.pdbx_strand_id
1 'polypeptide(L)'
;MRSVEFLDIEDVVKKDSKGRFTLTYEGDRPEGDHWWIRANQGHSMEAADLELERVNSIERIPVALHGTTEEAWRHISKQGISRMNRNHIHLAQGFENGVGSQVFSGIRKSSRILIYIDIEKALADGIRFYLSTNGVVLCPGNEFGFLEPKYFQRVERVAKTSEPVHGWDGQRAESSIRGQPKAEGLRADE
;
A
#
# COMPACT_ATOMS: atom_id res chain seq x y z
N MET A 1 17.96 -33.32 -9.25
CA MET A 1 16.86 -32.38 -8.92
C MET A 1 16.26 -32.87 -7.61
N ARG A 2 16.18 -32.05 -6.55
CA ARG A 2 15.51 -32.49 -5.31
C ARG A 2 14.00 -32.56 -5.57
N SER A 3 13.32 -33.57 -5.03
CA SER A 3 11.86 -33.60 -5.04
C SER A 3 11.32 -32.49 -4.14
N VAL A 4 10.13 -31.99 -4.47
CA VAL A 4 9.38 -31.02 -3.66
C VAL A 4 8.16 -31.75 -3.14
N GLU A 5 8.04 -31.85 -1.82
CA GLU A 5 6.95 -32.53 -1.13
C GLU A 5 5.94 -31.52 -0.56
N PHE A 6 4.76 -31.98 -0.14
CA PHE A 6 3.74 -31.09 0.45
C PHE A 6 4.27 -30.28 1.65
N LEU A 7 5.09 -30.90 2.51
CA LEU A 7 5.68 -30.23 3.67
C LEU A 7 6.58 -29.05 3.26
N ASP A 8 7.24 -29.13 2.10
CA ASP A 8 8.04 -28.02 1.58
C ASP A 8 7.15 -26.83 1.20
N ILE A 9 5.99 -27.10 0.60
CA ILE A 9 5.00 -26.06 0.24
C ILE A 9 4.41 -25.44 1.51
N GLU A 10 4.02 -26.27 2.47
CA GLU A 10 3.47 -25.79 3.75
C GLU A 10 4.49 -24.90 4.48
N ASP A 11 5.76 -25.30 4.50
CA ASP A 11 6.85 -24.52 5.08
C ASP A 11 7.06 -23.18 4.37
N VAL A 12 6.98 -23.15 3.03
CA VAL A 12 7.07 -21.91 2.25
C VAL A 12 5.96 -20.94 2.63
N VAL A 13 4.71 -21.42 2.76
CA VAL A 13 3.57 -20.60 3.16
C VAL A 13 3.73 -20.10 4.60
N LYS A 14 4.10 -20.99 5.54
CA LYS A 14 4.32 -20.63 6.96
C LYS A 14 5.43 -19.60 7.16
N LYS A 15 6.51 -19.67 6.36
CA LYS A 15 7.69 -18.78 6.48
C LYS A 15 7.56 -17.50 5.66
N ASP A 16 6.47 -17.31 4.92
CA ASP A 16 6.27 -16.14 4.10
C ASP A 16 5.80 -14.92 4.90
N SER A 17 6.77 -14.19 5.43
CA SER A 17 6.58 -12.91 6.14
C SER A 17 5.82 -11.82 5.35
N LYS A 18 5.60 -12.01 4.04
CA LYS A 18 4.86 -11.07 3.18
C LYS A 18 3.45 -11.51 2.86
N GLY A 19 3.01 -12.68 3.32
CA GLY A 19 1.67 -13.20 3.08
C GLY A 19 1.31 -13.26 1.59
N ARG A 20 2.25 -13.67 0.74
CA ARG A 20 2.09 -13.82 -0.71
C ARG A 20 1.26 -15.05 -1.07
N PHE A 21 1.19 -16.05 -0.20
CA PHE A 21 0.50 -17.30 -0.48
C PHE A 21 -0.55 -17.60 0.59
N THR A 22 -1.64 -18.22 0.17
CA THR A 22 -2.63 -18.82 1.07
C THR A 22 -2.82 -20.27 0.69
N LEU A 23 -2.79 -21.15 1.69
CA LEU A 23 -3.03 -22.58 1.58
C LEU A 23 -4.39 -22.89 2.22
N THR A 24 -5.27 -23.58 1.50
CA THR A 24 -6.63 -23.90 1.94
C THR A 24 -6.87 -25.40 1.82
N TYR A 25 -7.40 -26.00 2.89
CA TYR A 25 -7.83 -27.38 2.88
C TYR A 25 -9.33 -27.46 2.58
N GLU A 26 -9.71 -28.40 1.74
CA GLU A 26 -11.09 -28.69 1.44
C GLU A 26 -11.32 -30.20 1.50
N GLY A 27 -11.91 -30.64 2.60
CA GLY A 27 -12.33 -32.02 2.82
C GLY A 27 -13.76 -32.27 2.35
N ASP A 28 -14.18 -33.53 2.41
CA ASP A 28 -15.55 -33.99 2.11
C ASP A 28 -16.02 -33.73 0.67
N ARG A 29 -15.09 -33.62 -0.29
CA ARG A 29 -15.45 -33.65 -1.72
C ARG A 29 -15.66 -35.08 -2.20
N PRO A 30 -16.50 -35.31 -3.23
CA PRO A 30 -16.67 -36.62 -3.84
C PRO A 30 -15.36 -37.21 -4.39
N GLU A 31 -14.41 -36.36 -4.77
CA GLU A 31 -13.08 -36.75 -5.27
C GLU A 31 -12.04 -37.01 -4.17
N GLY A 32 -12.37 -36.68 -2.91
CA GLY A 32 -11.48 -36.78 -1.75
C GLY A 32 -10.94 -35.43 -1.27
N ASP A 33 -10.07 -35.50 -0.26
CA ASP A 33 -9.51 -34.33 0.42
C ASP A 33 -8.44 -33.62 -0.42
N HIS A 34 -8.65 -32.33 -0.68
CA HIS A 34 -7.78 -31.54 -1.55
C HIS A 34 -7.17 -30.35 -0.80
N TRP A 35 -5.90 -30.08 -1.08
CA TRP A 35 -5.23 -28.85 -0.67
C TRP A 35 -5.06 -27.92 -1.86
N TRP A 36 -5.46 -26.66 -1.68
CA TRP A 36 -5.35 -25.60 -2.67
C TRP A 36 -4.33 -24.56 -2.22
N ILE A 37 -3.56 -24.02 -3.17
CA ILE A 37 -2.67 -22.88 -2.91
C ILE A 37 -2.95 -21.77 -3.93
N ARG A 38 -2.99 -20.52 -3.47
CA ARG A 38 -3.09 -19.35 -4.34
C ARG A 38 -2.04 -18.31 -3.99
N ALA A 39 -1.66 -17.51 -4.99
CA ALA A 39 -0.98 -16.24 -4.73
C ALA A 39 -2.02 -15.19 -4.31
N ASN A 40 -1.72 -14.43 -3.26
CA ASN A 40 -2.60 -13.38 -2.74
C ASN A 40 -2.47 -12.08 -3.52
N GLN A 41 -1.35 -11.87 -4.22
CA GLN A 41 -1.04 -10.62 -4.91
C GLN A 41 -0.13 -10.81 -6.13
N GLY A 42 -0.07 -9.79 -6.99
CA GLY A 42 0.88 -9.73 -8.10
C GLY A 42 0.43 -10.43 -9.39
N HIS A 43 -0.86 -10.72 -9.53
CA HIS A 43 -1.42 -11.38 -10.71
C HIS A 43 -1.33 -10.51 -11.97
N SER A 44 -1.05 -11.19 -13.08
CA SER A 44 -1.06 -10.65 -14.44
C SER A 44 -2.09 -11.35 -15.35
N MET A 45 -2.87 -12.28 -14.81
CA MET A 45 -3.95 -12.99 -15.50
C MET A 45 -5.30 -12.37 -15.11
N GLU A 46 -6.25 -12.32 -16.04
CA GLU A 46 -7.54 -11.63 -15.84
C GLU A 46 -8.49 -12.36 -14.87
N ALA A 47 -8.33 -13.68 -14.69
CA ALA A 47 -9.28 -14.54 -13.97
C ALA A 47 -8.85 -14.96 -12.56
N ALA A 48 -8.01 -14.17 -11.88
CA ALA A 48 -7.72 -14.41 -10.47
C ALA A 48 -8.83 -13.78 -9.62
N ASP A 49 -9.69 -14.61 -9.01
CA ASP A 49 -10.68 -14.19 -8.02
C ASP A 49 -9.94 -13.72 -6.76
N LEU A 50 -9.50 -12.46 -6.81
CA LEU A 50 -8.87 -11.79 -5.70
C LEU A 50 -9.99 -11.33 -4.77
N GLU A 51 -9.97 -11.79 -3.52
CA GLU A 51 -10.80 -11.25 -2.44
C GLU A 51 -10.40 -9.79 -2.18
N LEU A 52 -10.98 -8.90 -2.96
CA LEU A 52 -10.74 -7.46 -2.94
C LEU A 52 -11.97 -6.74 -2.44
N GLU A 53 -11.83 -6.06 -1.33
CA GLU A 53 -12.88 -5.18 -0.82
C GLU A 53 -12.77 -3.82 -1.51
N ARG A 54 -13.86 -3.38 -2.14
CA ARG A 54 -13.92 -2.05 -2.75
C ARG A 54 -13.85 -0.98 -1.67
N VAL A 55 -12.97 0.00 -1.87
CA VAL A 55 -12.83 1.16 -1.00
C VAL A 55 -13.79 2.24 -1.47
N ASN A 56 -14.70 2.65 -0.59
CA ASN A 56 -15.64 3.75 -0.85
C ASN A 56 -15.38 4.99 0.03
N SER A 57 -14.52 4.87 1.06
CA SER A 57 -14.12 5.99 1.93
C SER A 57 -12.65 5.87 2.35
N ILE A 58 -12.03 7.00 2.69
CA ILE A 58 -10.62 7.08 3.11
C ILE A 58 -10.38 6.52 4.51
N GLU A 59 -11.43 6.30 5.31
CA GLU A 59 -11.32 5.87 6.73
C GLU A 59 -10.58 4.55 6.87
N ARG A 60 -10.67 3.68 5.85
CA ARG A 60 -9.97 2.39 5.80
C ARG A 60 -8.54 2.48 5.26
N ILE A 61 -8.17 3.61 4.66
CA ILE A 61 -6.85 3.87 4.05
C ILE A 61 -6.37 5.25 4.52
N PRO A 62 -5.86 5.34 5.77
CA PRO A 62 -5.33 6.61 6.27
C PRO A 62 -4.16 7.12 5.43
N VAL A 63 -3.33 6.21 4.89
CA VAL A 63 -2.24 6.55 3.97
C VAL A 63 -2.09 5.45 2.92
N ALA A 64 -1.99 5.85 1.65
CA ALA A 64 -1.56 5.02 0.54
C ALA A 64 -0.39 5.67 -0.18
N LEU A 65 0.70 4.91 -0.37
CA LEU A 65 1.88 5.44 -1.07
C LEU A 65 2.56 4.43 -1.99
N HIS A 66 3.27 4.95 -2.99
CA HIS A 66 4.08 4.17 -3.90
C HIS A 66 5.57 4.45 -3.69
N GLY A 67 6.33 3.39 -3.43
CA GLY A 67 7.79 3.46 -3.33
C GLY A 67 8.43 3.14 -4.67
N THR A 68 9.30 4.04 -5.14
CA THR A 68 9.98 3.89 -6.43
C THR A 68 11.44 4.34 -6.37
N THR A 69 12.19 4.07 -7.44
CA THR A 69 13.58 4.50 -7.59
C THR A 69 13.65 5.92 -8.18
N GLU A 70 14.76 6.64 -7.98
CA GLU A 70 15.00 7.95 -8.60
C GLU A 70 14.96 7.87 -10.15
N GLU A 71 15.42 6.75 -10.71
CA GLU A 71 15.40 6.53 -12.15
C GLU A 71 13.98 6.44 -12.69
N ALA A 72 13.14 5.60 -12.06
CA ALA A 72 11.75 5.45 -12.47
C ALA A 72 10.94 6.73 -12.22
N TRP A 73 11.28 7.50 -11.17
CA TRP A 73 10.66 8.79 -10.88
C TRP A 73 10.72 9.77 -12.04
N ARG A 74 11.80 9.78 -12.85
CA ARG A 74 11.92 10.66 -14.02
C ARG A 74 10.80 10.48 -15.05
N HIS A 75 10.24 9.28 -15.12
CA HIS A 75 9.09 8.97 -15.97
C HIS A 75 7.78 9.17 -15.20
N ILE A 76 7.70 8.66 -13.97
CA ILE A 76 6.49 8.71 -13.15
C ILE A 76 6.03 10.15 -12.88
N SER A 77 6.96 11.09 -12.68
CA SER A 77 6.63 12.50 -12.45
C SER A 77 5.89 13.16 -13.63
N LYS A 78 6.05 12.61 -14.84
CA LYS A 78 5.44 13.13 -16.07
C LYS A 78 4.16 12.38 -16.44
N GLN A 79 4.18 11.05 -16.36
CA GLN A 79 3.11 10.18 -16.88
C GLN A 79 2.21 9.58 -15.80
N GLY A 80 2.59 9.69 -14.52
CA GLY A 80 1.94 8.99 -13.43
C GLY A 80 2.50 7.58 -13.19
N ILE A 81 1.91 6.87 -12.23
CA ILE A 81 2.28 5.50 -11.88
C ILE A 81 1.50 4.55 -12.81
N SER A 82 2.20 3.70 -13.54
CA SER A 82 1.59 2.67 -14.39
C SER A 82 1.40 1.37 -13.63
N ARG A 83 0.30 0.65 -13.86
CA ARG A 83 0.16 -0.76 -13.46
C ARG A 83 1.12 -1.69 -14.21
N MET A 84 1.75 -1.21 -15.29
CA MET A 84 2.59 -2.00 -16.19
C MET A 84 1.82 -3.26 -16.66
N ASN A 85 2.44 -4.43 -16.61
CA ASN A 85 1.81 -5.70 -16.99
C ASN A 85 0.96 -6.34 -15.86
N ARG A 86 0.69 -5.62 -14.76
CA ARG A 86 -0.14 -6.14 -13.66
C ARG A 86 -1.57 -5.67 -13.80
N ASN A 87 -2.48 -6.35 -13.11
CA ASN A 87 -3.88 -5.94 -13.05
C ASN A 87 -4.06 -4.60 -12.33
N HIS A 88 -3.22 -4.33 -11.31
CA HIS A 88 -3.33 -3.15 -10.44
C HIS A 88 -1.96 -2.53 -10.11
N ILE A 89 -1.95 -1.21 -9.96
CA ILE A 89 -0.95 -0.46 -9.21
C ILE A 89 -1.04 -0.89 -7.75
N HIS A 90 0.11 -1.20 -7.16
CA HIS A 90 0.21 -1.60 -5.76
C HIS A 90 0.71 -0.42 -4.93
N LEU A 91 -0.06 -0.07 -3.91
CA LEU A 91 0.23 1.00 -2.96
C LEU A 91 0.39 0.39 -1.56
N ALA A 92 1.45 0.78 -0.88
CA ALA A 92 1.68 0.44 0.51
C ALA A 92 0.74 1.24 1.40
N GLN A 93 0.24 0.60 2.44
CA GLN A 93 -0.47 1.27 3.51
C GLN A 93 0.52 1.68 4.61
N GLY A 94 0.34 2.87 5.16
CA GLY A 94 1.09 3.33 6.33
C GLY A 94 0.34 3.02 7.61
N PHE A 95 1.01 2.38 8.56
CA PHE A 95 0.48 2.18 9.91
C PHE A 95 1.34 2.97 10.89
N GLU A 96 0.69 3.64 11.85
CA GLU A 96 1.40 4.15 13.02
C GLU A 96 1.88 2.96 13.84
N ASN A 97 3.19 2.82 14.02
CA ASN A 97 3.67 2.05 15.15
C ASN A 97 3.53 2.94 16.39
N GLY A 98 3.19 2.37 17.55
CA GLY A 98 2.92 3.10 18.80
C GLY A 98 4.08 3.94 19.37
N VAL A 99 5.11 4.20 18.57
CA VAL A 99 6.25 5.07 18.83
C VAL A 99 6.20 6.34 17.96
N GLY A 100 5.09 6.59 17.27
CA GLY A 100 4.90 7.78 16.41
C GLY A 100 5.69 7.73 15.10
N SER A 101 6.20 6.55 14.70
CA SER A 101 6.88 6.37 13.41
C SER A 101 6.04 5.52 12.46
N GLN A 102 5.92 5.96 11.22
CA GLN A 102 5.07 5.27 10.25
C GLN A 102 5.84 4.10 9.61
N VAL A 103 5.30 2.89 9.71
CA VAL A 103 5.86 1.71 9.04
C VAL A 103 5.05 1.42 7.79
N PHE A 104 5.73 1.34 6.65
CA PHE A 104 5.12 1.03 5.36
C PHE A 104 5.47 -0.40 4.94
N SER A 105 4.52 -1.31 5.07
CA SER A 105 4.67 -2.67 4.54
C SER A 105 4.56 -2.63 3.00
N GLY A 106 5.39 -3.42 2.30
CA GLY A 106 5.35 -3.50 0.83
C GLY A 106 6.29 -2.55 0.07
N ILE A 107 6.92 -1.58 0.74
CA ILE A 107 7.94 -0.72 0.11
C ILE A 107 9.28 -1.45 0.00
N ARG A 108 9.85 -1.44 -1.21
CA ARG A 108 11.18 -2.05 -1.44
C ARG A 108 12.25 -1.23 -0.74
N LYS A 109 13.25 -1.88 -0.13
CA LYS A 109 14.42 -1.21 0.47
C LYS A 109 15.21 -0.34 -0.53
N SER A 110 15.11 -0.66 -1.82
CA SER A 110 15.72 0.12 -2.90
C SER A 110 14.95 1.39 -3.26
N SER A 111 13.74 1.58 -2.71
CA SER A 111 12.93 2.78 -2.97
C SER A 111 13.62 3.99 -2.37
N ARG A 112 13.75 5.04 -3.17
CA ARG A 112 14.36 6.32 -2.78
C ARG A 112 13.36 7.47 -2.87
N ILE A 113 12.26 7.26 -3.57
CA ILE A 113 11.15 8.20 -3.70
C ILE A 113 9.90 7.55 -3.13
N LEU A 114 9.17 8.27 -2.28
CA LEU A 114 7.82 7.90 -1.81
C LEU A 114 6.82 8.90 -2.40
N ILE A 115 5.78 8.37 -3.05
CA ILE A 115 4.71 9.15 -3.67
C ILE A 115 3.44 8.88 -2.88
N TYR A 116 2.94 9.87 -2.16
CA TYR A 116 1.71 9.77 -1.38
C TYR A 116 0.52 10.12 -2.27
N ILE A 117 -0.52 9.30 -2.21
CA ILE A 117 -1.68 9.41 -3.09
C ILE A 117 -2.82 10.12 -2.39
N ASP A 118 -3.37 11.13 -3.06
CA ASP A 118 -4.63 11.76 -2.70
C ASP A 118 -5.79 10.85 -3.12
N ILE A 119 -6.15 9.93 -2.21
CA ILE A 119 -7.20 8.93 -2.45
C ILE A 119 -8.57 9.58 -2.58
N GLU A 120 -8.85 10.63 -1.78
CA GLU A 120 -10.13 11.34 -1.82
C GLU A 120 -10.37 11.98 -3.19
N LYS A 121 -9.38 12.71 -3.69
CA LYS A 121 -9.42 13.31 -5.03
C LYS A 121 -9.54 12.26 -6.13
N ALA A 122 -8.79 11.16 -6.01
CA ALA A 122 -8.83 10.08 -7.00
C ALA A 122 -10.21 9.37 -7.02
N LEU A 123 -10.80 9.11 -5.86
CA LEU A 123 -12.15 8.55 -5.74
C LEU A 123 -13.20 9.50 -6.33
N ALA A 124 -13.11 10.80 -6.06
CA ALA A 124 -14.01 11.81 -6.60
C ALA A 124 -13.97 11.88 -8.14
N ASP A 125 -12.79 11.67 -8.72
CA ASP A 125 -12.60 11.56 -10.18
C ASP A 125 -12.99 10.18 -10.76
N GLY A 126 -13.49 9.25 -9.92
CA GLY A 126 -13.95 7.92 -10.35
C GLY A 126 -12.87 6.84 -10.41
N ILE A 127 -11.64 7.11 -9.95
CA ILE A 127 -10.60 6.09 -9.83
C ILE A 127 -10.98 5.11 -8.72
N ARG A 128 -10.91 3.81 -9.04
CA ARG A 128 -11.28 2.76 -8.11
C ARG A 128 -10.08 2.37 -7.23
N PHE A 129 -10.36 2.08 -5.97
CA PHE A 129 -9.40 1.48 -5.06
C PHE A 129 -10.00 0.24 -4.41
N TYR A 130 -9.11 -0.69 -4.08
CA TYR A 130 -9.44 -1.93 -3.41
C TYR A 130 -8.46 -2.18 -2.28
N LEU A 131 -8.94 -2.80 -1.22
CA LEU A 131 -8.12 -3.32 -0.14
C LEU A 131 -8.10 -4.83 -0.23
N SER A 132 -6.90 -5.38 -0.19
CA SER A 132 -6.71 -6.83 -0.09
C SER A 132 -6.72 -7.28 1.36
N THR A 133 -6.89 -8.59 1.57
CA THR A 133 -6.87 -9.21 2.90
C THR A 133 -5.59 -8.96 3.70
N ASN A 134 -4.47 -8.65 3.05
CA ASN A 134 -3.19 -8.32 3.69
C ASN A 134 -2.90 -6.81 3.79
N GLY A 135 -3.91 -5.95 3.60
CA GLY A 135 -3.79 -4.51 3.78
C GLY A 135 -3.07 -3.77 2.65
N VAL A 136 -2.78 -4.45 1.53
CA VAL A 136 -2.25 -3.77 0.34
C VAL A 136 -3.39 -3.07 -0.39
N VAL A 137 -3.17 -1.80 -0.72
CA VAL A 137 -4.11 -0.99 -1.50
C VAL A 137 -3.82 -1.18 -2.99
N LEU A 138 -4.85 -1.48 -3.76
CA LEU A 138 -4.77 -1.78 -5.18
C LEU A 138 -5.61 -0.80 -5.98
N CYS A 139 -5.05 -0.29 -7.07
CA CYS A 139 -5.70 0.65 -7.96
C CYS A 139 -5.53 0.18 -9.41
N PRO A 140 -6.59 0.00 -10.22
CA PRO A 140 -6.44 -0.37 -11.62
C PRO A 140 -5.87 0.79 -12.44
N GLY A 141 -5.89 2.02 -11.92
CA GLY A 141 -5.62 3.25 -12.65
C GLY A 141 -6.84 3.72 -13.44
N ASN A 142 -6.62 4.71 -14.31
CA ASN A 142 -7.56 5.17 -15.32
C ASN A 142 -7.76 4.12 -16.42
N GLU A 143 -8.46 4.48 -17.50
CA GLU A 143 -8.69 3.60 -18.65
C GLU A 143 -7.41 3.08 -19.32
N PHE A 144 -6.29 3.78 -19.15
CA PHE A 144 -4.97 3.41 -19.65
C PHE A 144 -4.11 2.67 -18.62
N GLY A 145 -4.61 2.45 -17.40
CA GLY A 145 -3.87 1.79 -16.32
C GLY A 145 -2.88 2.70 -15.58
N PHE A 146 -3.10 4.01 -15.60
CA PHE A 146 -2.25 5.00 -14.93
C PHE A 146 -2.97 5.68 -13.77
N LEU A 147 -2.21 5.97 -12.72
CA LEU A 147 -2.57 6.94 -11.69
C LEU A 147 -1.77 8.22 -11.93
N GLU A 148 -2.46 9.24 -12.44
CA GLU A 148 -1.85 10.48 -12.94
C GLU A 148 -1.21 11.33 -11.85
N PRO A 149 -0.21 12.18 -12.18
CA PRO A 149 0.48 13.02 -11.19
C PRO A 149 -0.42 13.99 -10.43
N LYS A 150 -1.60 14.35 -10.97
CA LYS A 150 -2.59 15.22 -10.31
C LYS A 150 -3.15 14.61 -9.02
N TYR A 151 -2.97 13.30 -8.80
CA TYR A 151 -3.34 12.59 -7.57
C TYR A 151 -2.17 12.40 -6.61
N PHE A 152 -1.00 12.97 -6.89
CA PHE A 152 0.13 12.92 -5.96
C PHE A 152 -0.07 14.03 -4.92
N GLN A 153 -0.42 13.65 -3.70
CA GLN A 153 -0.59 14.58 -2.59
C GLN A 153 0.74 15.22 -2.20
N ARG A 154 1.80 14.40 -2.13
CA ARG A 154 3.18 14.84 -1.87
C ARG A 154 4.19 13.78 -2.30
N VAL A 155 5.42 14.20 -2.55
CA VAL A 155 6.53 13.32 -2.94
C VAL A 155 7.73 13.59 -2.05
N GLU A 156 8.30 12.54 -1.49
CA GLU A 156 9.45 12.61 -0.58
C GLU A 156 10.62 11.80 -1.09
N ARG A 157 11.83 12.32 -0.83
CA ARG A 157 13.05 11.51 -0.88
C ARG A 157 13.23 10.79 0.45
N VAL A 158 13.46 9.49 0.36
CA VAL A 158 13.96 8.68 1.48
C VAL A 158 15.43 9.02 1.66
N ALA A 159 15.69 10.14 2.33
CA ALA A 159 17.00 10.40 2.88
C ALA A 159 17.22 9.47 4.09
N LYS A 160 18.48 9.25 4.48
CA LYS A 160 18.74 8.61 5.79
C LYS A 160 18.14 9.42 6.96
N THR A 161 17.68 10.65 6.68
CA THR A 161 16.91 11.60 7.49
C THR A 161 16.06 12.45 6.54
N SER A 162 14.73 12.35 6.58
CA SER A 162 13.79 12.99 5.63
C SER A 162 14.06 14.49 5.40
N GLU A 163 14.50 14.87 4.19
CA GLU A 163 14.53 16.27 3.76
C GLU A 163 13.67 16.47 2.49
N PRO A 164 12.91 17.59 2.39
CA PRO A 164 12.11 17.91 1.21
C PRO A 164 12.95 18.06 -0.06
N VAL A 165 12.41 17.64 -1.20
CA VAL A 165 13.09 17.74 -2.49
C VAL A 165 13.05 19.17 -3.01
N HIS A 166 14.23 19.76 -3.24
CA HIS A 166 14.37 21.07 -3.86
C HIS A 166 13.71 21.09 -5.26
N GLY A 167 12.73 21.98 -5.47
CA GLY A 167 12.08 22.23 -6.77
C GLY A 167 10.63 21.75 -6.92
N TRP A 168 9.92 21.37 -5.85
CA TRP A 168 8.49 21.06 -5.89
C TRP A 168 7.67 22.06 -5.03
N ASP A 169 7.00 23.01 -5.69
CA ASP A 169 6.04 23.93 -5.07
C ASP A 169 4.60 23.44 -5.32
N GLY A 170 4.15 22.47 -4.52
CA GLY A 170 2.75 22.04 -4.46
C GLY A 170 2.08 22.59 -3.20
N GLN A 171 0.96 23.29 -3.36
CA GLN A 171 0.25 24.08 -2.35
C GLN A 171 0.19 23.42 -0.96
N ARG A 172 0.83 24.06 0.03
CA ARG A 172 0.57 23.80 1.45
C ARG A 172 -0.86 24.27 1.77
N ALA A 173 -1.75 23.34 2.07
CA ALA A 173 -2.89 23.66 2.92
C ALA A 173 -2.35 23.89 4.33
N GLU A 174 -2.40 25.13 4.82
CA GLU A 174 -2.07 25.46 6.20
C GLU A 174 -3.14 24.87 7.13
N SER A 175 -2.84 23.73 7.76
CA SER A 175 -3.61 23.30 8.92
C SER A 175 -3.18 24.13 10.13
N SER A 176 -3.93 25.20 10.42
CA SER A 176 -3.87 25.92 11.70
C SER A 176 -4.28 24.99 12.84
N ILE A 177 -3.32 24.55 13.65
CA ILE A 177 -3.59 24.09 15.02
C ILE A 177 -3.11 25.21 15.95
N ARG A 178 -4.05 26.06 16.37
CA ARG A 178 -3.87 26.96 17.51
C ARG A 178 -3.69 26.12 18.76
N GLY A 179 -2.63 26.42 19.52
CA GLY A 179 -2.33 25.78 20.78
C GLY A 179 -3.41 26.01 21.84
N GLN A 180 -3.64 25.00 22.67
CA GLN A 180 -4.27 25.14 23.97
C GLN A 180 -3.18 25.33 25.06
N PRO A 181 -3.45 26.14 26.09
CA PRO A 181 -2.46 26.46 27.12
C PRO A 181 -2.27 25.33 28.13
N LYS A 182 -1.07 25.30 28.74
CA LYS A 182 -0.68 24.41 29.84
C LYS A 182 -1.56 24.68 31.07
N ALA A 183 -2.09 23.62 31.68
CA ALA A 183 -2.65 23.67 33.02
C ALA A 183 -1.50 23.70 34.05
N GLU A 184 -1.37 24.81 34.77
CA GLU A 184 -0.56 24.92 35.98
C GLU A 184 -1.36 24.40 37.19
N GLY A 185 -0.67 23.67 38.05
CA GLY A 185 -1.24 22.97 39.18
C GLY A 185 -1.71 23.89 40.31
N LEU A 186 -2.79 23.48 40.95
CA LEU A 186 -3.23 24.00 42.24
C LEU A 186 -2.97 22.95 43.31
N ARG A 187 -2.17 23.37 44.29
CA ARG A 187 -1.98 22.73 45.59
C ARG A 187 -3.31 22.71 46.34
N ALA A 188 -3.60 21.63 47.05
CA ALA A 188 -4.58 21.61 48.12
C ALA A 188 -3.80 21.55 49.43
N ASP A 189 -3.89 22.65 50.18
CA ASP A 189 -3.72 22.66 51.63
C ASP A 189 -5.12 22.47 52.26
N GLU A 190 -5.13 21.88 53.46
CA GLU A 190 -6.25 21.50 54.37
C GLU A 190 -6.86 20.10 54.19
#